data_AF-A0AA89I351-F1
#
_entry.id   AF-A0AA89I351-F1
#
_cell.length_a   1.000
_cell.length_b   1.000
_cell.length_c   1.000
_cell.angle_alpha   90.00
_cell.angle_beta   90.00
_cell.angle_gamma   90.00
#
_symmetry.space_group_name_H-M   'P 1'
#
loop_
_entity.id
_entity.type
_entity.pdbx_description
1 polymer ?
#
loop_
_entity_poly.entity_id
_entity_poly.type
_entity_poly.pdbx_seq_one_letter_code
_entity_poly.pdbx_strand_id
1 'polypeptide(L)'
;MKISFRKLPFLFNLIFLIVTILQSLIILVVNPHVTKFIPTYMDAMAEVWWLCIVAILLHIIAYLISLDQNLILFAHLCAIVAYIILILVPNLLLVALTLLVISLALSFHVYQFHYRTPV
;
A
#
# COMPACT_ATOMS: atom_id res chain seq x y z
N MET A 1 17.48 -14.01 6.11
CA MET A 1 17.19 -13.33 4.83
C MET A 1 17.62 -11.87 4.94
N LYS A 2 18.62 -11.43 4.18
CA LYS A 2 18.93 -9.98 4.11
C LYS A 2 17.70 -9.30 3.49
N ILE A 3 16.98 -8.49 4.26
CA ILE A 3 15.87 -7.69 3.73
C ILE A 3 16.51 -6.69 2.79
N SER A 4 16.44 -6.96 1.48
CA SER A 4 16.87 -6.00 0.48
C SER A 4 15.96 -4.77 0.57
N PHE A 5 16.55 -3.58 0.63
CA PHE A 5 15.82 -2.31 0.62
C PHE A 5 14.80 -2.22 -0.54
N ARG A 6 15.02 -2.97 -1.63
CA ARG A 6 14.09 -3.08 -2.76
C ARG A 6 12.77 -3.77 -2.42
N LYS A 7 12.74 -4.70 -1.46
CA LYS A 7 11.55 -5.46 -1.06
C LYS A 7 10.81 -4.84 0.12
N LEU A 8 11.41 -3.83 0.76
CA LEU A 8 10.85 -3.17 1.93
C LEU A 8 9.54 -2.42 1.63
N PRO A 9 9.38 -1.68 0.51
CA PRO A 9 8.09 -1.08 0.14
C PRO A 9 7.00 -2.13 -0.10
N PHE A 10 7.36 -3.26 -0.71
CA PHE A 10 6.41 -4.36 -0.91
C PHE A 10 5.92 -4.96 0.40
N LEU A 11 6.84 -5.23 1.34
CA LEU A 11 6.49 -5.73 2.65
C LEU A 11 5.62 -4.72 3.41
N PHE A 12 5.94 -3.43 3.30
CA PHE A 12 5.14 -2.37 3.88
C PHE A 12 3.71 -2.38 3.32
N ASN A 13 3.54 -2.42 2.00
CA ASN A 13 2.22 -2.50 1.36
C ASN A 13 1.42 -3.71 1.82
N LEU A 14 2.08 -4.86 1.94
CA LEU A 14 1.43 -6.10 2.38
C LEU A 14 0.92 -5.96 3.82
N ILE A 15 1.77 -5.51 4.74
CA ILE A 15 1.39 -5.31 6.15
C ILE A 15 0.29 -4.25 6.25
N PHE A 16 0.45 -3.12 5.56
CA PHE A 16 -0.52 -2.03 5.57
C PHE A 16 -1.89 -2.50 5.06
N LEU A 17 -1.92 -3.29 3.98
CA LEU A 17 -3.15 -3.84 3.43
C LEU A 17 -3.83 -4.80 4.42
N ILE A 18 -3.07 -5.71 5.04
CA ILE A 18 -3.60 -6.65 6.04
C ILE A 18 -4.21 -5.89 7.23
N VAL A 19 -3.47 -4.91 7.77
CA VAL A 19 -3.94 -4.08 8.89
C VAL A 19 -5.20 -3.31 8.50
N THR A 20 -5.24 -2.74 7.29
CA THR A 20 -6.42 -1.98 6.81
C THR A 20 -7.64 -2.87 6.65
N ILE A 21 -7.47 -4.11 6.15
CA ILE A 21 -8.56 -5.08 6.04
C ILE A 21 -9.07 -5.48 7.43
N LEU A 22 -8.15 -5.83 8.36
CA LEU A 22 -8.53 -6.20 9.73
C LEU A 22 -9.26 -5.06 10.44
N GLN A 23 -8.76 -3.84 10.33
CA GLN A 23 -9.40 -2.65 10.87
C GLN A 23 -10.80 -2.45 10.27
N SER A 24 -10.95 -2.58 8.95
CA SER A 24 -12.25 -2.48 8.28
C SER A 24 -13.24 -3.54 8.78
N LEU A 25 -12.79 -4.79 8.95
CA LEU A 25 -13.61 -5.87 9.51
C LEU A 25 -14.04 -5.57 10.95
N ILE A 26 -13.13 -5.10 11.80
CA ILE A 26 -13.43 -4.73 13.18
C ILE A 26 -14.48 -3.61 13.21
N ILE A 27 -14.33 -2.57 12.38
CA ILE A 27 -15.31 -1.47 12.29
C ILE A 27 -16.69 -2.01 11.91
N LEU A 28 -16.78 -2.94 10.95
CA LEU A 28 -18.06 -3.53 10.53
C LEU A 28 -18.70 -4.42 11.60
N VAL A 29 -17.89 -5.15 12.38
CA VAL A 29 -18.39 -5.99 13.48
C VAL A 29 -18.90 -5.13 14.64
N VAL A 30 -18.18 -4.06 15.00
CA VAL A 30 -18.53 -3.16 16.11
C VAL A 30 -19.66 -2.21 15.73
N ASN A 31 -19.73 -1.78 14.47
CA ASN A 31 -20.77 -0.91 13.93
C ASN A 31 -21.47 -1.60 12.74
N PRO A 32 -22.54 -2.37 12.98
CA PRO A 32 -23.24 -3.11 11.91
C PRO A 32 -23.93 -2.19 10.89
N HIS A 33 -24.11 -0.91 11.22
CA HIS A 33 -24.62 0.09 10.30
C HIS A 33 -23.49 0.66 9.44
N VAL A 34 -23.49 0.28 8.15
CA VAL A 34 -22.52 0.72 7.13
C VAL A 34 -22.43 2.25 7.02
N THR A 35 -23.49 2.97 7.40
CA THR A 35 -23.53 4.44 7.38
C THR A 35 -22.48 5.10 8.29
N LYS A 36 -22.02 4.41 9.35
CA LYS A 36 -20.95 4.90 10.23
C LYS A 36 -19.56 4.40 9.85
N PHE A 37 -19.44 3.53 8.85
CA PHE A 37 -18.16 2.92 8.47
C PHE A 37 -17.11 3.96 8.06
N ILE A 38 -17.45 4.84 7.11
CA ILE A 38 -16.50 5.83 6.58
C ILE A 38 -16.05 6.82 7.67
N PRO A 39 -16.95 7.44 8.47
CA PRO A 39 -16.52 8.30 9.58
C PRO A 39 -15.60 7.59 10.59
N THR A 40 -15.96 6.39 11.05
CA THR A 40 -15.13 5.65 12.01
C THR A 40 -13.79 5.22 11.41
N TYR A 41 -13.76 4.87 10.13
CA TYR A 41 -12.51 4.60 9.42
C TYR A 41 -11.63 5.85 9.34
N MET A 42 -12.21 7.01 9.03
CA MET A 42 -11.49 8.28 8.95
C MET A 42 -10.91 8.70 10.30
N ASP A 43 -11.67 8.57 11.39
CA ASP A 43 -11.19 8.89 12.74
C ASP A 43 -9.98 8.02 13.10
N ALA A 44 -10.05 6.72 12.83
CA ALA A 44 -8.93 5.82 13.07
C ALA A 44 -7.74 6.12 12.13
N MET A 45 -8.00 6.47 10.87
CA MET A 45 -6.96 6.83 9.89
C MET A 45 -6.26 8.14 10.27
N ALA A 46 -6.96 9.08 10.91
CA ALA A 46 -6.40 10.35 11.37
C ALA A 46 -5.30 10.17 12.44
N GLU A 47 -5.23 9.03 13.11
CA GLU A 47 -4.15 8.71 14.07
C GLU A 47 -2.90 8.14 13.37
N VAL A 48 -3.07 7.54 12.19
CA VAL A 48 -2.02 6.76 11.51
C VAL A 48 -1.68 7.25 10.11
N TRP A 49 -2.25 8.38 9.66
CA TRP A 49 -2.05 8.95 8.33
C TRP A 49 -0.57 9.19 7.97
N TRP A 50 0.28 9.47 8.96
CA TRP A 50 1.71 9.67 8.79
C TRP A 50 2.41 8.40 8.23
N LEU A 51 1.86 7.21 8.46
CA LEU A 51 2.35 5.96 7.86
C LEU A 51 2.26 6.00 6.32
N CYS A 52 1.24 6.67 5.76
CA CYS A 52 1.13 6.83 4.31
C CYS A 52 2.26 7.71 3.75
N ILE A 53 2.72 8.74 4.49
CA ILE A 53 3.89 9.52 4.09
C ILE A 53 5.14 8.65 4.06
N VAL A 54 5.35 7.85 5.10
CA VAL A 54 6.50 6.92 5.15
C VAL A 54 6.44 5.95 3.97
N ALA A 55 5.27 5.42 3.65
CA ALA A 55 5.05 4.55 2.51
C ALA A 55 5.40 5.23 1.18
N ILE A 56 4.93 6.47 0.98
CA ILE A 56 5.23 7.26 -0.21
C ILE A 56 6.74 7.45 -0.36
N LEU A 57 7.45 7.82 0.70
CA LEU A 57 8.91 7.99 0.67
C LEU A 57 9.63 6.68 0.31
N LEU A 58 9.22 5.57 0.90
CA LEU A 58 9.75 4.24 0.57
C LEU A 58 9.56 3.90 -0.91
N HIS A 59 8.37 4.18 -1.45
CA HIS A 59 8.09 3.95 -2.85
C HIS A 59 8.83 4.88 -3.79
N ILE A 60 9.04 6.15 -3.43
CA ILE A 60 9.85 7.08 -4.21
C ILE A 60 11.30 6.60 -4.28
N ILE A 61 11.90 6.21 -3.14
CA ILE A 61 13.27 5.70 -3.11
C ILE A 61 13.38 4.44 -3.98
N ALA A 62 12.44 3.50 -3.84
CA ALA A 62 12.45 2.26 -4.62
C ALA A 62 12.21 2.50 -6.11
N TYR A 63 11.35 3.47 -6.47
CA TYR A 63 11.12 3.92 -7.84
C TYR A 63 12.43 4.43 -8.46
N LEU A 64 13.16 5.31 -7.77
CA LEU A 64 14.44 5.85 -8.26
C LEU A 64 15.52 4.76 -8.42
N ILE A 65 15.49 3.71 -7.61
CA ILE A 65 16.45 2.58 -7.69
C ILE A 65 16.13 1.62 -8.85
N SER A 66 14.90 1.66 -9.39
CA SER A 66 14.39 0.69 -10.36
C SER A 66 14.02 1.29 -11.71
N LEU A 67 14.67 2.40 -12.07
CA LEU A 67 14.45 3.13 -13.33
C LEU A 67 14.66 2.28 -14.60
N ASP A 68 15.37 1.17 -14.49
CA ASP A 68 15.61 0.19 -15.55
C ASP A 68 14.43 -0.77 -15.79
N GLN A 69 13.42 -0.79 -14.93
CA GLN A 69 12.36 -1.81 -14.92
C GLN A 69 10.95 -1.18 -14.98
N ASN A 70 10.41 -1.00 -16.20
CA ASN A 70 9.11 -0.36 -16.43
C ASN A 70 7.95 -0.93 -15.57
N LEU A 71 7.94 -2.25 -15.37
CA LEU A 71 6.86 -2.95 -14.65
C LEU A 71 6.86 -2.66 -13.15
N ILE A 72 8.05 -2.59 -12.51
CA ILE A 72 8.16 -2.27 -11.09
C ILE A 72 7.99 -0.76 -10.84
N LEU A 73 8.42 0.09 -11.78
CA LEU A 73 8.13 1.53 -11.75
C LEU A 73 6.63 1.79 -11.71
N PHE A 74 5.88 1.13 -12.59
CA PHE A 74 4.42 1.24 -12.60
C PHE A 74 3.81 0.75 -11.27
N ALA A 75 4.31 -0.37 -10.73
CA ALA A 75 3.86 -0.87 -9.43
C ALA A 75 4.09 0.16 -8.30
N HIS A 76 5.26 0.81 -8.26
CA HIS A 76 5.56 1.86 -7.29
C HIS A 76 4.70 3.11 -7.50
N LEU A 77 4.45 3.51 -8.75
CA LEU A 77 3.56 4.62 -9.07
C LEU A 77 2.12 4.36 -8.56
N CYS A 78 1.58 3.17 -8.82
CA CYS A 78 0.26 2.77 -8.31
C CYS A 78 0.17 2.86 -6.78
N ALA A 79 1.20 2.42 -6.06
CA ALA A 79 1.24 2.54 -4.61
C ALA A 79 1.28 3.99 -4.12
N ILE A 80 2.13 4.83 -4.73
CA ILE A 80 2.21 6.26 -4.40
C ILE A 80 0.83 6.91 -4.57
N VAL A 81 0.17 6.68 -5.71
CA VAL A 81 -1.17 7.22 -5.97
C VAL A 81 -2.18 6.68 -4.94
N ALA A 82 -2.12 5.40 -4.60
CA ALA A 82 -3.01 4.82 -3.58
C ALA A 82 -2.86 5.52 -2.22
N TYR A 83 -1.63 5.74 -1.76
CA TYR A 83 -1.37 6.41 -0.50
C TYR A 83 -1.77 7.89 -0.50
N ILE A 84 -1.62 8.58 -1.63
CA ILE A 84 -2.13 9.95 -1.80
C ILE A 84 -3.66 9.97 -1.68
N ILE A 85 -4.34 9.01 -2.31
CA ILE A 85 -5.81 8.89 -2.21
C ILE A 85 -6.24 8.63 -0.76
N LEU A 86 -5.54 7.77 -0.03
CA LEU A 86 -5.85 7.48 1.38
C LEU A 86 -5.74 8.71 2.30
N ILE A 87 -4.81 9.63 2.00
CA ILE A 87 -4.65 10.87 2.76
C ILE A 87 -5.70 11.91 2.34
N LEU A 88 -5.86 12.14 1.04
CA LEU A 88 -6.60 13.30 0.53
C LEU A 88 -8.08 13.03 0.27
N VAL A 89 -8.43 11.79 -0.11
CA VAL A 89 -9.79 11.42 -0.54
C VAL A 89 -10.19 10.07 0.06
N PRO A 90 -10.37 9.99 1.40
CA PRO A 90 -10.65 8.72 2.10
C PRO A 90 -11.95 8.05 1.66
N ASN A 91 -12.90 8.80 1.07
CA ASN A 91 -14.11 8.25 0.45
C ASN A 91 -13.81 7.29 -0.71
N LEU A 92 -12.61 7.37 -1.30
CA LEU A 92 -12.12 6.48 -2.35
C LEU A 92 -11.30 5.31 -1.77
N LEU A 93 -11.53 4.93 -0.52
CA LEU A 93 -10.86 3.82 0.16
C LEU A 93 -10.77 2.56 -0.73
N LEU A 94 -11.89 2.14 -1.33
CA LEU A 94 -11.92 0.95 -2.18
C LEU A 94 -10.98 1.09 -3.38
N VAL A 95 -10.94 2.27 -4.02
CA VAL A 95 -10.05 2.55 -5.15
C VAL A 95 -8.58 2.48 -4.68
N ALA A 96 -8.25 3.08 -3.54
CA ALA A 96 -6.90 3.01 -3.00
C ALA A 96 -6.47 1.57 -2.67
N LEU A 97 -7.37 0.76 -2.09
CA LEU A 97 -7.12 -0.66 -1.82
C LEU A 97 -6.88 -1.44 -3.11
N THR A 98 -7.66 -1.20 -4.16
CA THR A 98 -7.44 -1.86 -5.46
C THR A 98 -6.09 -1.51 -6.06
N LEU A 99 -5.67 -0.24 -5.99
CA LEU A 99 -4.35 0.19 -6.47
C LEU A 99 -3.21 -0.45 -5.66
N LEU A 100 -3.35 -0.59 -4.33
CA LEU A 100 -2.38 -1.30 -3.50
C LEU A 100 -2.28 -2.78 -3.88
N VAL A 101 -3.41 -3.45 -4.14
CA VAL A 101 -3.43 -4.84 -4.59
C VAL A 101 -2.76 -4.99 -5.96
N ILE A 102 -3.05 -4.10 -6.90
CA ILE A 102 -2.40 -4.07 -8.22
C ILE A 102 -0.88 -3.88 -8.05
N SER A 103 -0.46 -2.92 -7.23
CA SER A 103 0.95 -2.68 -6.93
C SER A 103 1.64 -3.92 -6.36
N LEU A 104 0.99 -4.60 -5.41
CA LEU A 104 1.50 -5.84 -4.80
C LEU A 104 1.60 -6.97 -5.82
N ALA A 105 0.56 -7.19 -6.62
CA ALA A 105 0.53 -8.25 -7.63
C ALA A 105 1.65 -8.07 -8.66
N LEU A 106 1.84 -6.84 -9.17
CA LEU A 106 2.89 -6.52 -10.13
C LEU A 106 4.29 -6.66 -9.51
N SER A 107 4.48 -6.14 -8.30
CA SER A 107 5.75 -6.26 -7.58
C SER A 107 6.10 -7.72 -7.28
N PHE A 108 5.12 -8.52 -6.87
CA PHE A 108 5.30 -9.94 -6.61
C PHE A 108 5.70 -10.71 -7.87
N HIS A 109 5.01 -10.47 -8.98
CA HIS A 109 5.35 -11.06 -10.27
C HIS A 109 6.80 -10.73 -10.66
N VAL A 110 7.21 -9.47 -10.56
CA VAL A 110 8.59 -9.07 -10.88
C VAL A 110 9.60 -9.73 -9.92
N TYR A 111 9.33 -9.77 -8.62
CA TYR A 111 10.26 -10.39 -7.66
C TYR A 111 10.36 -11.92 -7.79
N GLN A 112 9.30 -12.60 -8.20
CA GLN A 112 9.33 -14.05 -8.45
C GLN A 112 10.09 -14.41 -9.73
N PHE A 113 9.90 -13.63 -10.81
CA PHE A 113 10.38 -14.00 -12.13
C PHE A 113 11.71 -13.32 -12.54
N HIS A 114 12.05 -12.14 -12.02
CA HIS A 114 13.24 -11.40 -12.45
C HIS A 114 14.39 -11.34 -11.43
N TYR A 115 14.15 -11.59 -10.14
CA TYR A 115 15.17 -11.48 -9.09
C TYR A 115 15.75 -12.83 -8.62
N ARG A 116 15.93 -13.78 -9.56
CA ARG A 116 16.75 -15.00 -9.35
C ARG A 116 18.25 -14.77 -9.55
N THR A 117 18.70 -13.54 -9.77
CA THR A 117 20.13 -13.24 -9.84
C THR A 117 20.62 -12.76 -8.47
N PRO A 118 21.50 -13.55 -7.81
CA PRO A 118 22.21 -13.08 -6.63
C PRO A 118 23.20 -11.98 -7.05
N VAL A 119 23.22 -10.89 -6.30
CA VAL A 119 24.42 -10.06 -6.15
C VAL A 119 25.04 -10.41 -4.81
#